data_AF-A0A6B3MZU3-F1
#
_entry.id   AF-A0A6B3MZU3-F1
#
_cell.length_a   1.000
_cell.length_b   1.000
_cell.length_c   1.000
_cell.angle_alpha   90.00
_cell.angle_beta   90.00
_cell.angle_gamma   90.00
#
_symmetry.space_group_name_H-M   'P 1'
#
loop_
_entity.id
_entity.type
_entity.pdbx_description
1 polymer ?
#
loop_
_entity_poly.entity_id
_entity_poly.type
_entity_poly.pdbx_seq_one_letter_code
_entity_poly.pdbx_strand_id
1 'polypeptide(L)'
;MNAPSNWNTYHNPRYSFEFPYPSNWQALPMPENLDGQVFRDPQNPTLEIRGWAKLLETAVSPTTGVNSSSLETQSPTSKGDEIALSQQQNFTTNQGFRGKMQVEIGTQISSMKLTLSQGQVVYNWQGQSQSENFADYYRFFYEIASQYRIPTPEDN
;
A
#
# COMPACT_ATOMS: atom_id res chain seq x y z
N MET A 1 14.57 -4.64 21.56
CA MET A 1 14.85 -4.57 20.11
C MET A 1 15.64 -3.29 19.87
N ASN A 2 16.88 -3.39 19.38
CA ASN A 2 17.68 -2.21 19.04
C ASN A 2 17.07 -1.60 17.77
N ALA A 3 16.59 -0.36 17.87
CA ALA A 3 16.13 0.39 16.70
C ALA A 3 17.30 0.52 15.69
N PRO A 4 17.05 0.43 14.37
CA PRO A 4 18.08 0.70 13.38
C PRO A 4 18.60 2.12 13.62
N SER A 5 19.91 2.27 13.79
CA SER A 5 20.52 3.55 14.15
C SER A 5 20.47 4.60 13.03
N ASN A 6 19.92 4.28 11.85
CA ASN A 6 19.67 5.20 10.74
C ASN A 6 18.40 4.80 9.95
N TRP A 7 17.62 5.81 9.55
CA TRP A 7 16.43 5.69 8.72
C TRP A 7 16.65 6.40 7.38
N ASN A 8 16.14 5.83 6.29
CA ASN A 8 16.06 6.48 4.99
C ASN A 8 14.60 6.77 4.65
N THR A 9 14.38 7.71 3.74
CA THR A 9 13.04 8.01 3.20
C THR A 9 12.97 7.55 1.75
N TYR A 10 11.95 6.75 1.42
CA TYR A 10 11.64 6.41 0.04
C TYR A 10 10.74 7.50 -0.54
N HIS A 11 11.04 7.94 -1.75
CA HIS A 11 10.22 8.87 -2.52
C HIS A 11 9.79 8.20 -3.82
N ASN A 12 8.48 8.11 -4.06
CA ASN A 12 7.97 7.58 -5.31
C ASN A 12 8.00 8.66 -6.41
N PRO A 13 8.69 8.44 -7.53
CA PRO A 13 8.85 9.47 -8.56
C PRO A 13 7.58 9.73 -9.39
N ARG A 14 6.59 8.83 -9.36
CA ARG A 14 5.37 8.92 -10.19
C ARG A 14 4.20 9.56 -9.47
N TYR A 15 4.01 9.22 -8.20
CA TYR A 15 2.87 9.61 -7.38
C TYR A 15 3.26 10.48 -6.18
N SER A 16 4.56 10.80 -6.05
CA SER A 16 5.11 11.73 -5.06
C SER A 16 4.78 11.40 -3.60
N PHE A 17 4.42 10.15 -3.29
CA PHE A 17 4.28 9.69 -1.91
C PHE A 17 5.63 9.27 -1.33
N GLU A 18 5.73 9.30 0.00
CA GLU A 18 6.95 8.94 0.71
C GLU A 18 6.68 8.23 2.03
N PHE A 19 7.64 7.41 2.46
CA PHE A 19 7.62 6.76 3.77
C PHE A 19 9.03 6.40 4.26
N PRO A 20 9.24 6.36 5.59
CA PRO A 20 10.52 5.97 6.15
C PRO A 20 10.74 4.45 6.11
N TYR A 21 11.98 4.02 5.97
CA TYR A 21 12.39 2.63 6.05
C TYR A 21 13.77 2.49 6.71
N PRO A 22 14.10 1.34 7.34
CA PRO A 22 15.43 1.13 7.91
C PRO A 22 16.51 1.16 6.82
N SER A 23 17.59 1.92 7.03
CA SER A 23 18.61 2.14 5.98
C SER A 23 19.36 0.87 5.57
N ASN A 24 19.34 -0.17 6.41
CA ASN A 24 19.95 -1.47 6.15
C ASN A 24 19.03 -2.42 5.36
N TRP A 25 17.79 -2.03 5.07
CA TRP A 25 16.87 -2.87 4.29
C TRP A 25 17.17 -2.81 2.81
N GLN A 26 16.99 -3.94 2.14
CA GLN A 26 17.22 -4.08 0.70
C GLN A 26 15.98 -3.63 -0.06
N ALA A 27 16.14 -2.66 -0.97
CA ALA A 27 15.14 -2.36 -1.98
C ALA A 27 15.12 -3.47 -3.04
N LEU A 28 13.96 -4.06 -3.31
CA LEU A 28 13.80 -4.98 -4.45
C LEU A 28 13.88 -4.21 -5.78
N PRO A 29 14.04 -4.88 -6.93
CA PRO A 29 14.01 -4.19 -8.22
C PRO A 29 12.73 -3.36 -8.39
N MET A 30 12.89 -2.10 -8.78
CA MET A 30 11.76 -1.20 -8.98
C MET A 30 10.91 -1.71 -10.16
N PRO A 31 9.57 -1.76 -10.03
CA PRO A 31 8.71 -2.21 -11.11
C PRO A 31 8.72 -1.20 -12.26
N GLU A 32 8.54 -1.67 -13.49
CA GLU A 32 8.56 -0.82 -14.71
C GLU A 32 7.51 0.29 -14.69
N ASN A 33 6.37 0.06 -14.03
CA ASN A 33 5.30 1.06 -13.91
C ASN A 33 5.60 2.16 -12.89
N LEU A 34 6.66 2.02 -12.08
CA LEU A 34 7.04 2.96 -11.00
C LEU A 34 5.92 3.21 -9.96
N ASP A 35 4.95 2.31 -9.87
CA ASP A 35 3.78 2.49 -8.98
C ASP A 35 4.16 2.36 -7.50
N GLY A 36 5.33 1.79 -7.18
CA GLY A 36 5.76 1.57 -5.82
C GLY A 36 7.09 0.86 -5.68
N GLN A 37 7.45 0.54 -4.45
CA GLN A 37 8.73 -0.08 -4.09
C GLN A 37 8.54 -1.01 -2.89
N VAL A 38 9.21 -2.16 -2.91
CA VAL A 38 9.30 -3.10 -1.78
C VAL A 38 10.67 -2.95 -1.12
N PHE A 39 10.68 -2.94 0.20
CA PHE A 39 11.88 -3.03 1.03
C PHE A 39 11.77 -4.26 1.93
N ARG A 40 12.86 -5.01 2.04
CA ARG A 40 12.93 -6.27 2.78
C ARG A 40 14.11 -6.26 3.74
N ASP A 41 13.93 -6.84 4.92
CA ASP A 41 15.03 -7.05 5.84
C ASP A 41 16.01 -8.11 5.27
N PRO A 42 17.31 -7.80 5.13
CA PRO A 42 18.28 -8.75 4.59
C PRO A 42 18.52 -9.98 5.49
N GLN A 43 18.22 -9.89 6.79
CA GLN A 43 18.35 -10.97 7.76
C GLN A 43 17.04 -11.74 7.95
N ASN A 44 15.89 -11.11 7.68
CA ASN A 44 14.58 -11.75 7.76
C ASN A 44 13.77 -11.50 6.49
N PRO A 45 13.82 -12.41 5.49
CA PRO A 45 13.20 -12.18 4.20
C PRO A 45 11.66 -12.15 4.22
N THR A 46 11.03 -12.58 5.32
CA THR A 46 9.58 -12.49 5.51
C THR A 46 9.13 -11.13 6.03
N LEU A 47 10.06 -10.35 6.58
CA LEU A 47 9.82 -9.01 7.09
C LEU A 47 9.99 -8.00 5.96
N GLU A 48 8.88 -7.42 5.52
CA GLU A 48 8.84 -6.52 4.38
C GLU A 48 7.91 -5.34 4.62
N ILE A 49 8.21 -4.24 3.93
CA ILE A 49 7.31 -3.11 3.78
C ILE A 49 7.23 -2.73 2.30
N ARG A 50 6.06 -2.26 1.88
CA ARG A 50 5.80 -1.84 0.50
C ARG A 50 4.89 -0.63 0.51
N GLY A 51 5.24 0.37 -0.30
CA GLY A 51 4.31 1.43 -0.68
C GLY A 51 4.00 1.36 -2.16
N TRP A 52 2.75 1.60 -2.54
CA TRP A 52 2.35 1.73 -3.94
C TRP A 52 1.12 2.61 -4.10
N ALA A 53 0.96 3.22 -5.27
CA ALA A 53 -0.21 3.99 -5.63
C ALA A 53 -0.77 3.57 -6.98
N LYS A 54 -2.04 3.89 -7.22
CA LYS A 54 -2.70 3.68 -8.52
C LYS A 54 -3.76 4.74 -8.75
N LEU A 55 -4.04 5.03 -10.01
CA LEU A 55 -5.24 5.78 -10.38
C LEU A 55 -6.48 4.90 -10.15
N LEU A 56 -7.56 5.48 -9.62
CA LEU A 56 -8.89 4.90 -9.81
C LEU A 56 -9.18 4.99 -11.30
N GLU A 57 -9.24 3.85 -11.96
CA GLU A 57 -9.83 3.76 -13.30
C GLU A 57 -11.27 4.24 -13.16
N THR A 58 -11.51 5.49 -13.57
CA THR A 58 -12.85 5.99 -13.72
C THR A 58 -13.47 5.15 -14.82
N ALA A 59 -14.59 4.48 -14.55
CA ALA A 59 -15.31 3.66 -15.51
C ALA A 59 -15.83 4.50 -16.68
N VAL A 60 -14.94 4.88 -17.60
CA VAL A 60 -15.30 5.36 -18.93
C VAL A 60 -14.89 4.27 -19.90
N SER A 61 -15.79 3.30 -20.06
CA SER A 61 -15.75 2.37 -21.17
C SER A 61 -15.62 3.16 -22.47
N PRO A 62 -14.57 2.98 -23.29
CA PRO A 62 -14.64 3.45 -24.66
C PRO A 62 -15.71 2.60 -25.35
N THR A 63 -16.87 3.22 -25.58
CA THR A 63 -17.90 2.63 -26.44
C THR A 63 -17.39 2.71 -27.86
N THR A 64 -16.74 1.66 -28.34
CA THR A 64 -16.54 1.42 -29.78
C THR A 64 -16.56 -0.08 -30.02
N GLY A 65 -17.72 -0.59 -30.44
CA GLY A 65 -17.92 -2.00 -30.71
C GLY A 65 -17.23 -2.46 -32.00
N VAL A 66 -16.73 -3.69 -31.99
CA VAL A 66 -17.04 -4.75 -32.97
C VAL A 66 -16.60 -6.10 -32.39
N ASN A 67 -17.45 -7.09 -32.60
CA ASN A 67 -17.44 -8.41 -31.98
C ASN A 67 -16.43 -9.34 -32.66
N SER A 68 -15.76 -10.24 -31.92
CA SER A 68 -15.52 -11.65 -32.31
C SER A 68 -14.84 -12.47 -31.19
N SER A 69 -15.66 -13.35 -30.63
CA SER A 69 -15.51 -14.52 -29.76
C SER A 69 -14.16 -15.24 -29.59
N SER A 70 -13.79 -15.50 -28.33
CA SER A 70 -13.45 -16.83 -27.72
C SER A 70 -13.20 -16.63 -26.21
N LEU A 71 -14.16 -16.95 -25.33
CA LEU A 71 -14.21 -18.11 -24.40
C LEU A 71 -12.88 -18.35 -23.62
N GLU A 72 -12.75 -18.50 -22.30
CA GLU A 72 -13.58 -18.56 -21.08
C GLU A 72 -12.55 -18.42 -19.91
N THR A 73 -12.80 -17.70 -18.82
CA THR A 73 -13.13 -18.31 -17.50
C THR A 73 -13.40 -17.21 -16.47
N GLN A 74 -14.69 -17.07 -16.13
CA GLN A 74 -15.26 -16.78 -14.82
C GLN A 74 -14.83 -15.52 -14.06
N SER A 75 -15.56 -14.44 -14.33
CA SER A 75 -15.97 -13.47 -13.32
C SER A 75 -16.80 -14.14 -12.21
N PRO A 76 -16.66 -13.76 -10.93
CA PRO A 76 -17.81 -13.67 -10.07
C PRO A 76 -18.45 -12.29 -10.27
N THR A 77 -19.59 -12.29 -10.95
CA THR A 77 -20.57 -11.21 -10.85
C THR A 77 -21.00 -11.11 -9.40
N SER A 78 -20.74 -9.99 -8.73
CA SER A 78 -21.49 -9.60 -7.55
C SER A 78 -21.59 -8.10 -7.51
N LYS A 79 -22.83 -7.62 -7.53
CA LYS A 79 -23.22 -6.26 -7.16
C LYS A 79 -22.53 -5.90 -5.83
N GLY A 80 -21.42 -5.16 -5.89
CA GLY A 80 -20.60 -4.87 -4.71
C GLY A 80 -19.65 -3.70 -4.85
N ASP A 81 -19.52 -3.10 -6.03
CA ASP A 81 -18.56 -2.01 -6.29
C ASP A 81 -19.06 -0.61 -5.90
N GLU A 82 -20.34 -0.45 -5.53
CA GLU A 82 -20.88 0.84 -5.07
C GLU A 82 -20.94 0.99 -3.53
N ILE A 83 -20.42 0.02 -2.76
CA ILE A 83 -20.28 0.13 -1.28
C ILE A 83 -18.83 -0.14 -0.82
N ALA A 84 -17.82 0.26 -1.61
CA ALA A 84 -16.40 0.15 -1.20
C ALA A 84 -15.74 1.50 -0.84
N LEU A 85 -16.50 2.61 -0.80
CA LEU A 85 -15.99 3.95 -0.42
C LEU A 85 -16.45 4.41 0.97
N SER A 86 -17.33 3.67 1.65
CA SER A 86 -17.70 3.88 3.07
C SER A 86 -16.87 3.03 4.02
N GLN A 87 -15.64 2.68 3.63
CA GLN A 87 -14.71 1.94 4.49
C GLN A 87 -14.38 2.80 5.71
N GLN A 88 -14.74 2.32 6.90
CA GLN A 88 -14.49 2.98 8.18
C GLN A 88 -13.06 3.54 8.24
N GLN A 89 -12.94 4.88 8.18
CA GLN A 89 -11.66 5.56 8.33
C GLN A 89 -11.27 5.51 9.81
N ASN A 90 -10.45 4.52 10.16
CA ASN A 90 -10.04 4.21 11.53
C ASN A 90 -8.60 4.64 11.83
N PHE A 91 -7.92 5.31 10.90
CA PHE A 91 -6.54 5.75 11.05
C PHE A 91 -6.34 7.17 10.52
N THR A 92 -5.40 7.91 11.12
CA THR A 92 -4.98 9.25 10.69
C THR A 92 -3.46 9.30 10.67
N THR A 93 -2.86 9.71 9.56
CA THR A 93 -1.41 9.92 9.47
C THR A 93 -0.98 11.16 10.24
N ASN A 94 0.32 11.31 10.52
CA ASN A 94 0.90 12.50 11.14
C ASN A 94 0.70 13.76 10.28
N GLN A 95 0.48 13.60 8.98
CA GLN A 95 0.13 14.67 8.05
C GLN A 95 -1.35 15.09 8.15
N GLY A 96 -2.18 14.32 8.86
CA GLY A 96 -3.62 14.59 9.05
C GLY A 96 -4.55 13.88 8.07
N PHE A 97 -4.03 13.06 7.15
CA PHE A 97 -4.86 12.31 6.22
C PHE A 97 -5.52 11.10 6.89
N ARG A 98 -6.83 10.96 6.72
CA ARG A 98 -7.60 9.84 7.26
C ARG A 98 -7.71 8.71 6.25
N GLY A 99 -7.57 7.48 6.73
CA GLY A 99 -7.57 6.28 5.90
C GLY A 99 -8.10 5.06 6.62
N LYS A 100 -8.09 3.95 5.90
CA LYS A 100 -8.40 2.63 6.44
C LYS A 100 -7.09 1.91 6.78
N MET A 101 -6.92 1.57 8.04
CA MET A 101 -5.92 0.62 8.51
C MET A 101 -6.58 -0.73 8.72
N GLN A 102 -6.09 -1.75 8.02
CA GLN A 102 -6.58 -3.12 8.10
C GLN A 102 -5.44 -4.04 8.51
N VAL A 103 -5.71 -4.93 9.45
CA VAL A 103 -4.76 -5.95 9.92
C VAL A 103 -5.33 -7.31 9.54
N GLU A 104 -4.51 -8.12 8.90
CA GLU A 104 -4.87 -9.47 8.46
C GLU A 104 -3.91 -10.45 9.11
N ILE A 105 -4.45 -11.29 10.01
CA ILE A 105 -3.67 -12.32 10.69
C ILE A 105 -3.83 -13.63 9.92
N GLY A 106 -2.80 -14.02 9.18
CA GLY A 106 -2.77 -15.29 8.46
C GLY A 106 -2.12 -16.41 9.27
N THR A 107 -2.14 -17.63 8.75
CA THR A 107 -1.51 -18.79 9.39
C THR A 107 0.02 -18.77 9.31
N GLN A 108 0.58 -18.19 8.24
CA GLN A 108 2.03 -18.10 8.02
C GLN A 108 2.53 -16.66 8.01
N ILE A 109 1.81 -15.77 7.31
CA ILE A 109 2.14 -14.37 7.17
C ILE A 109 0.97 -13.54 7.70
N SER A 110 1.30 -12.50 8.46
CA SER A 110 0.35 -11.48 8.89
C SER A 110 0.76 -10.14 8.29
N SER A 111 -0.23 -9.29 8.01
CA SER A 111 0.00 -8.00 7.38
C SER A 111 -0.79 -6.86 8.03
N MET A 112 -0.24 -5.67 7.92
CA MET A 112 -0.89 -4.40 8.24
C MET A 112 -0.89 -3.55 6.99
N LYS A 113 -2.08 -3.11 6.56
CA LYS A 113 -2.26 -2.32 5.34
C LYS A 113 -2.98 -1.00 5.65
N LEU A 114 -2.36 0.10 5.25
CA LEU A 114 -2.96 1.43 5.20
C LEU A 114 -3.41 1.74 3.77
N THR A 115 -4.64 2.22 3.62
CA THR A 115 -5.18 2.74 2.37
C THR A 115 -5.64 4.19 2.58
N LEU A 116 -5.09 5.10 1.77
CA LEU A 116 -5.50 6.51 1.67
C LEU A 116 -6.03 6.78 0.26
N SER A 117 -7.00 7.68 0.15
CA SER A 117 -7.54 8.12 -1.14
C SER A 117 -7.48 9.64 -1.21
N GLN A 118 -6.93 10.17 -2.30
CA GLN A 118 -6.90 11.61 -2.57
C GLN A 118 -7.16 11.85 -4.06
N GLY A 119 -8.21 12.61 -4.38
CA GLY A 119 -8.66 12.80 -5.76
C GLY A 119 -8.93 11.45 -6.43
N GLN A 120 -8.27 11.22 -7.57
CA GLN A 120 -8.35 9.96 -8.33
C GLN A 120 -7.22 8.98 -8.01
N VAL A 121 -6.42 9.19 -6.95
CA VAL A 121 -5.30 8.31 -6.60
C VAL A 121 -5.61 7.55 -5.31
N VAL A 122 -5.40 6.25 -5.32
CA VAL A 122 -5.36 5.41 -4.12
C VAL A 122 -3.91 5.14 -3.75
N TYR A 123 -3.53 5.53 -2.55
CA TYR A 123 -2.22 5.27 -1.97
C TYR A 123 -2.32 4.12 -0.97
N ASN A 124 -1.37 3.19 -1.06
CA ASN A 124 -1.33 2.01 -0.22
C ASN A 124 0.05 1.89 0.42
N TRP A 125 0.05 1.51 1.68
CA TRP A 125 1.24 1.06 2.37
C TRP A 125 0.93 -0.27 3.06
N GLN A 126 1.87 -1.20 3.05
CA GLN A 126 1.74 -2.49 3.71
C GLN A 126 3.04 -2.87 4.41
N GLY A 127 2.94 -3.31 5.66
CA GLY A 127 3.98 -4.07 6.36
C GLY A 127 3.55 -5.52 6.55
N GLN A 128 4.48 -6.45 6.42
CA GLN A 128 4.22 -7.87 6.68
C GLN A 128 5.39 -8.56 7.36
N SER A 129 5.06 -9.61 8.10
CA SER A 129 6.03 -10.52 8.71
C SER A 129 5.41 -11.92 8.85
N GLN A 130 6.22 -12.89 9.26
CA GLN A 130 5.70 -14.12 9.83
C GLN A 130 4.68 -13.84 10.95
N SER A 131 3.59 -14.61 10.95
CA SER A 131 2.49 -14.42 11.90
C SER A 131 2.92 -14.61 13.35
N GLU A 132 3.81 -15.57 13.61
CA GLU A 132 4.36 -15.83 14.95
C GLU A 132 5.07 -14.61 15.56
N ASN A 133 5.70 -13.78 14.72
CA ASN A 133 6.47 -12.61 15.15
C ASN A 133 5.73 -11.29 14.87
N PHE A 134 4.50 -11.34 14.34
CA PHE A 134 3.81 -10.13 13.88
C PHE A 134 3.48 -9.16 15.01
N ALA A 135 3.14 -9.66 16.19
CA ALA A 135 2.88 -8.82 17.36
C ALA A 135 4.09 -7.93 17.72
N ASP A 136 5.30 -8.47 17.57
CA ASP A 136 6.55 -7.76 17.84
C ASP A 136 6.80 -6.63 16.82
N TYR A 137 6.42 -6.85 15.55
CA TYR A 137 6.56 -5.86 14.49
C TYR A 137 5.36 -4.93 14.33
N TYR A 138 4.24 -5.19 15.03
CA TYR A 138 3.03 -4.39 14.92
C TYR A 138 3.29 -2.90 15.14
N ARG A 139 4.00 -2.58 16.24
CA ARG A 139 4.36 -1.19 16.55
C ARG A 139 5.26 -0.60 15.48
N PHE A 140 6.26 -1.34 15.02
CA PHE A 140 7.16 -0.90 13.96
C PHE A 140 6.40 -0.54 12.68
N PHE A 141 5.46 -1.39 12.25
CA PHE A 141 4.61 -1.12 11.09
C PHE A 141 3.71 0.09 11.29
N TYR A 142 3.10 0.22 12.47
CA TYR A 142 2.23 1.34 12.80
C TYR A 142 2.97 2.68 12.73
N GLU A 143 4.20 2.75 13.25
CA GLU A 143 5.03 3.97 13.26
C GLU A 143 5.47 4.40 11.85
N ILE A 144 5.71 3.45 10.94
CA ILE A 144 6.00 3.77 9.54
C ILE A 144 4.73 4.28 8.84
N ALA A 145 3.60 3.60 9.06
CA ALA A 145 2.34 3.99 8.44
C ALA A 145 1.84 5.36 8.92
N SER A 146 2.09 5.74 10.19
CA SER A 146 1.75 7.07 10.69
C SER A 146 2.58 8.16 10.02
N GLN A 147 3.80 7.85 9.61
CA GLN A 147 4.71 8.75 8.89
C GLN A 147 4.56 8.67 7.35
N TYR A 148 3.62 7.88 6.83
CA TYR A 148 3.33 7.84 5.41
C TYR A 148 2.76 9.18 4.95
N ARG A 149 3.40 9.79 3.95
CA ARG A 149 3.01 11.10 3.41
C ARG A 149 2.60 10.98 1.96
N ILE A 150 1.55 11.72 1.61
CA ILE A 150 1.06 11.88 0.25
C ILE A 150 1.14 13.36 -0.14
N PRO A 151 1.16 13.70 -1.44
CA PRO A 151 1.15 15.08 -1.89
C PRO A 151 0.00 15.86 -1.28
N THR A 152 0.22 17.13 -0.94
CA THR A 152 -0.88 17.99 -0.50
C THR A 152 -1.55 18.64 -1.73
N PRO A 153 -2.84 18.98 -1.66
CA PRO A 153 -3.49 19.71 -2.75
C PRO A 153 -2.84 21.07 -3.07
N GLU A 154 -2.04 21.61 -2.14
CA GLU A 154 -1.29 22.87 -2.29
C GLU A 154 0.07 22.70 -2.99
N ASP A 155 0.53 21.46 -3.24
CA ASP A 155 1.78 21.16 -3.98
C ASP A 155 1.62 21.27 -5.51
N ASN A 156 0.49 21.78 -6.03
CA ASN A 156 0.21 21.99 -7.47
C ASN A 156 0.21 23.46 -7.87
#